data_AF-A0A820QE66-F1
#
_entry.id   AF-A0A820QE66-F1
#
_cell.length_a   1.000
_cell.length_b   1.000
_cell.length_c   1.000
_cell.angle_alpha   90.00
_cell.angle_beta   90.00
_cell.angle_gamma   90.00
#
_symmetry.space_group_name_H-M   'P 1'
#
loop_
_entity.id
_entity.type
_entity.pdbx_description
1 polymer ?
#
loop_
_entity_poly.entity_id
_entity_poly.type
_entity_poly.pdbx_seq_one_letter_code
_entity_poly.pdbx_strand_id
1 'polypeptide(L)'
;MLWEGSIAIKERNGLYVQVEFMCNNCKSCTTLYSSPKMPTGRRHEINIRLAIGSTLCGLGRNGVMKLLGALNLPPPIQEHKYREAQEFVLDYIEKAQEQ
;
A
#
# COMPACT_ATOMS: atom_id res chain seq x y z
N MET A 1 -18.60 -4.36 10.37
CA MET A 1 -17.91 -3.64 11.47
C MET A 1 -16.88 -2.74 10.81
N LEU A 2 -17.11 -1.43 10.82
CA LEU A 2 -16.18 -0.47 10.21
C LEU A 2 -14.98 -0.33 11.14
N TRP A 3 -13.77 -0.34 10.59
CA TRP A 3 -12.52 -0.26 11.33
C TRP A 3 -12.47 0.97 12.26
N GLU A 4 -12.22 0.76 13.57
CA GLU A 4 -11.99 1.84 14.55
C GLU A 4 -10.49 2.13 14.67
N GLY A 5 -10.03 3.08 13.85
CA GLY A 5 -8.66 3.57 13.91
C GLY A 5 -8.54 5.02 13.49
N SER A 6 -7.37 5.60 13.77
CA SER A 6 -7.02 6.95 13.34
C SER A 6 -6.00 6.92 12.23
N ILE A 7 -6.10 7.88 11.32
CA ILE A 7 -5.16 8.09 10.22
C ILE A 7 -4.49 9.45 10.43
N ALA A 8 -3.16 9.50 10.41
CA ALA A 8 -2.40 10.73 10.54
C ALA A 8 -1.37 10.88 9.42
N ILE A 9 -1.29 12.06 8.81
CA ILE A 9 -0.22 12.40 7.86
C ILE A 9 0.97 12.90 8.69
N LYS A 10 2.08 12.14 8.70
CA LYS A 10 3.28 12.49 9.47
C LYS A 10 4.23 13.37 8.68
N GLU A 11 4.33 13.14 7.37
CA GLU A 11 5.23 13.89 6.51
C GLU A 11 4.62 14.03 5.11
N ARG A 12 4.73 15.23 4.55
CA ARG A 12 4.40 15.54 3.17
C ARG A 12 5.53 16.34 2.55
N ASN A 13 6.49 15.63 1.96
CA ASN A 13 7.48 16.22 1.09
C ASN A 13 6.96 16.01 -0.34
N GLY A 14 7.01 16.97 -1.26
CA GLY A 14 6.42 16.86 -2.62
C GLY A 14 6.82 15.61 -3.45
N LEU A 15 7.68 14.74 -2.92
CA LEU A 15 8.12 13.44 -3.41
C LEU A 15 7.43 12.23 -2.75
N TYR A 16 6.90 12.34 -1.53
CA TYR A 16 6.18 11.28 -0.84
C TYR A 16 5.27 11.78 0.29
N VAL A 17 4.31 10.92 0.66
CA VAL A 17 3.49 11.14 1.85
C VAL A 17 3.64 9.96 2.79
N GLN A 18 3.96 10.23 4.05
CA GLN A 18 3.94 9.26 5.13
C GLN A 18 2.59 9.32 5.85
N VAL A 19 1.86 8.21 5.81
CA VAL A 19 0.56 8.01 6.44
C VAL A 19 0.70 6.97 7.55
N GLU A 20 0.36 7.35 8.77
CA GLU A 20 0.32 6.47 9.92
C GLU A 20 -1.12 6.02 10.16
N PHE A 21 -1.32 4.70 10.25
CA PHE A 21 -2.58 4.08 10.65
C PHE A 21 -2.41 3.53 12.06
N MET A 22 -3.32 3.92 12.95
CA MET A 22 -3.34 3.45 14.32
C MET A 22 -4.66 2.77 14.59
N CYS A 23 -4.61 1.52 15.02
CA CYS A 23 -5.80 0.84 15.54
C CYS A 23 -6.07 1.32 16.96
N ASN A 24 -7.27 1.82 17.25
CA ASN A 24 -7.58 2.33 18.58
C ASN A 24 -7.72 1.22 19.62
N ASN A 25 -8.07 0.00 19.18
CA ASN A 25 -8.33 -1.14 20.05
C ASN A 25 -7.05 -1.85 20.49
N CYS A 26 -6.19 -2.23 19.54
CA CYS A 26 -4.95 -2.94 19.87
C CYS A 26 -3.72 -2.02 19.91
N LYS A 27 -3.89 -0.72 19.68
CA LYS A 27 -2.80 0.28 19.62
C LYS A 27 -1.71 -0.04 18.59
N SER A 28 -1.97 -0.99 17.69
CA SER A 28 -1.05 -1.30 16.62
C SER A 28 -0.92 -0.09 15.71
N CYS A 29 0.32 0.26 15.41
CA CYS A 29 0.67 1.36 14.53
C CYS A 29 1.35 0.78 13.31
N THR A 30 0.86 1.13 12.12
CA THR A 30 1.53 0.80 10.86
C THR A 30 1.69 2.07 10.05
N THR A 31 2.81 2.16 9.34
CA THR A 31 3.14 3.34 8.54
C THR A 31 3.22 2.95 7.07
N LEU A 32 2.58 3.77 6.24
CA LEU A 32 2.56 3.65 4.80
C LEU A 32 3.22 4.87 4.19
N TYR A 33 4.03 4.67 3.15
CA TYR A 33 4.67 5.74 2.41
C TYR A 33 4.25 5.65 0.94
N SER A 34 3.72 6.72 0.35
CA SER A 34 3.41 6.76 -1.09
C SER A 34 4.50 7.53 -1.84
N SER A 35 5.17 6.96 -2.87
CA SER A 35 6.09 7.74 -3.71
C SER A 35 6.02 7.36 -5.20
N PRO A 36 5.88 8.33 -6.13
CA PRO A 36 5.80 8.06 -7.56
C PRO A 36 7.14 7.87 -8.30
N LYS A 37 8.32 8.01 -7.65
CA LYS A 37 9.60 8.22 -8.37
C LYS A 37 10.89 7.53 -7.85
N MET A 38 10.83 6.39 -7.15
CA MET A 38 12.07 5.75 -6.66
C MET A 38 12.16 4.27 -7.07
N PRO A 39 12.98 3.92 -8.08
CA PRO A 39 13.14 2.55 -8.58
C PRO A 39 14.03 1.65 -7.71
N THR A 40 14.75 2.18 -6.72
CA THR A 40 15.60 1.40 -5.81
C THR A 40 15.59 1.95 -4.37
N GLY A 41 15.73 1.04 -3.39
CA GLY A 41 15.81 1.34 -1.96
C GLY A 41 14.56 0.96 -1.15
N ARG A 42 14.59 1.17 0.17
CA ARG A 42 13.50 0.85 1.13
C ARG A 42 12.12 1.41 0.73
N ARG A 43 12.08 2.41 -0.16
CA ARG A 43 10.86 3.07 -0.64
C ARG A 43 10.17 2.32 -1.81
N HIS A 44 10.92 1.54 -2.60
CA HIS A 44 10.35 0.63 -3.62
C HIS A 44 9.54 -0.49 -2.95
N GLU A 45 10.07 -1.02 -1.84
CA GLU A 45 9.38 -2.03 -1.04
C GLU A 45 8.02 -1.57 -0.52
N ILE A 46 7.83 -0.27 -0.27
CA ILE A 46 6.58 0.23 0.32
C ILE A 46 5.47 0.29 -0.71
N ASN A 47 5.79 0.72 -1.94
CA ASN A 47 4.85 0.68 -3.06
C ASN A 47 4.47 -0.76 -3.42
N ILE A 48 5.44 -1.70 -3.35
CA ILE A 48 5.18 -3.13 -3.49
C ILE A 48 4.26 -3.60 -2.37
N ARG A 49 4.60 -3.37 -1.10
CA ARG A 49 3.78 -3.80 0.05
C ARG A 49 2.35 -3.25 0.00
N LEU A 50 2.17 -2.01 -0.47
CA LEU A 50 0.85 -1.45 -0.70
C LEU A 50 0.09 -2.20 -1.80
N ALA A 51 0.73 -2.53 -2.93
CA ALA A 51 0.13 -3.31 -4.01
C ALA A 51 -0.22 -4.76 -3.59
N ILE A 52 0.66 -5.38 -2.78
CA ILE A 52 0.43 -6.70 -2.18
C ILE A 52 -0.77 -6.61 -1.22
N GLY A 53 -0.72 -5.70 -0.26
CA GLY A 53 -1.77 -5.54 0.76
C GLY A 53 -3.13 -5.20 0.14
N SER A 54 -3.17 -4.35 -0.88
CA SER A 54 -4.43 -4.02 -1.55
C SER A 54 -5.04 -5.19 -2.31
N THR A 55 -4.19 -6.05 -2.89
CA THR A 55 -4.65 -7.28 -3.55
C THR A 55 -5.23 -8.24 -2.52
N LEU A 56 -4.52 -8.46 -1.41
CA LEU A 56 -4.98 -9.35 -0.33
C LEU A 56 -6.25 -8.85 0.36
N CYS A 57 -6.45 -7.54 0.47
CA CYS A 57 -7.66 -6.96 1.08
C CYS A 57 -8.83 -6.79 0.08
N GLY A 58 -8.72 -7.25 -1.17
CA GLY A 58 -9.78 -7.14 -2.17
C GLY A 58 -10.03 -5.72 -2.71
N LEU A 59 -9.18 -4.75 -2.36
CA LEU A 59 -9.24 -3.39 -2.92
C LEU A 59 -8.75 -3.36 -4.36
N GLY A 60 -7.69 -4.13 -4.63
CA GLY A 60 -6.97 -4.06 -5.89
C GLY A 60 -6.43 -2.66 -6.20
N ARG A 61 -5.95 -2.47 -7.43
CA ARG A 61 -5.41 -1.17 -7.88
C ARG A 61 -6.46 -0.07 -7.84
N ASN A 62 -7.68 -0.36 -8.31
CA ASN A 62 -8.75 0.64 -8.41
C ASN A 62 -9.21 1.11 -7.03
N GLY A 63 -9.28 0.21 -6.04
CA GLY A 63 -9.59 0.58 -4.66
C GLY A 63 -8.51 1.48 -4.05
N VAL A 64 -7.23 1.16 -4.28
CA VAL A 64 -6.10 2.00 -3.84
C VAL A 64 -6.16 3.38 -4.48
N MET A 65 -6.40 3.46 -5.79
CA MET A 65 -6.49 4.74 -6.49
C MET A 65 -7.63 5.61 -5.93
N LYS A 66 -8.80 5.02 -5.64
CA LYS A 66 -9.91 5.74 -5.01
C LYS A 66 -9.57 6.20 -3.59
N LEU A 67 -8.94 5.35 -2.79
CA LEU A 67 -8.50 5.69 -1.43
C LEU A 67 -7.50 6.84 -1.44
N LEU A 68 -6.48 6.77 -2.28
CA LEU A 68 -5.46 7.81 -2.39
C LEU A 68 -6.03 9.10 -2.97
N GLY A 69 -6.92 9.01 -3.94
CA GLY A 69 -7.68 10.16 -4.44
C GLY A 69 -8.49 10.86 -3.35
N ALA A 70 -9.19 10.09 -2.51
CA ALA A 70 -9.94 10.63 -1.37
C ALA A 70 -9.05 11.30 -0.32
N LEU A 71 -7.82 10.80 -0.15
CA LEU A 71 -6.80 11.36 0.75
C LEU A 71 -5.95 12.47 0.10
N ASN A 72 -6.21 12.82 -1.16
CA ASN A 72 -5.45 13.78 -1.94
C ASN A 72 -3.94 13.43 -2.02
N LEU A 73 -3.66 12.14 -2.19
CA LEU A 73 -2.33 11.53 -2.26
C LEU A 73 -1.99 11.13 -3.70
N PRO A 74 -0.70 11.23 -4.11
CA PRO A 74 -0.28 10.77 -5.42
C PRO A 74 -0.38 9.25 -5.54
N PRO A 75 -0.63 8.72 -6.75
CA PRO A 75 -0.60 7.29 -6.98
C PRO A 75 0.77 6.71 -6.62
N PRO A 76 0.82 5.55 -5.96
CA PRO A 76 2.02 5.04 -5.33
C PRO A 76 2.87 4.25 -6.34
N ILE A 77 2.24 3.66 -7.35
CA ILE A 77 2.86 2.73 -8.27
C ILE A 77 2.25 2.87 -9.66
N GLN A 78 3.09 2.75 -10.68
CA GLN A 78 2.61 2.68 -12.07
C GLN A 78 1.87 1.36 -12.31
N GLU A 79 0.95 1.33 -13.27
CA GLU A 79 0.09 0.17 -13.50
C GLU A 79 0.87 -1.12 -13.78
N HIS A 80 1.89 -1.04 -14.63
CA HIS A 80 2.72 -2.21 -14.95
C HIS A 80 3.45 -2.76 -13.71
N LYS A 81 3.95 -1.88 -12.83
CA LYS A 81 4.60 -2.27 -11.57
C LYS A 81 3.60 -2.86 -10.56
N TYR A 82 2.36 -2.38 -10.54
CA TYR A 82 1.30 -3.01 -9.75
C TYR A 82 1.06 -4.44 -10.24
N ARG A 83 0.98 -4.62 -11.56
CA ARG A 83 0.73 -5.92 -12.18
C ARG A 83 1.86 -6.91 -11.91
N GLU A 84 3.12 -6.49 -12.08
CA GLU A 84 4.30 -7.30 -11.75
C GLU A 84 4.26 -7.78 -10.28
N ALA A 85 3.92 -6.90 -9.34
CA ALA A 85 3.82 -7.26 -7.92
C ALA A 85 2.62 -8.20 -7.65
N GLN A 86 1.50 -7.99 -8.34
CA GLN A 86 0.32 -8.86 -8.23
C GLN A 86 0.61 -10.26 -8.75
N GLU A 87 1.25 -10.38 -9.91
CA GLU A 87 1.66 -11.65 -10.51
C GLU A 87 2.63 -12.40 -9.59
N PHE A 88 3.64 -11.71 -9.04
CA PHE A 88 4.55 -12.29 -8.05
C PHE A 88 3.83 -12.86 -6.82
N VAL A 89 2.85 -12.13 -6.26
CA VAL A 89 2.09 -12.61 -5.10
C VAL A 89 1.24 -13.82 -5.44
N LEU A 90 0.55 -13.80 -6.58
CA LEU A 90 -0.29 -14.91 -7.01
C LEU A 90 0.55 -16.17 -7.23
N ASP A 91 1.69 -16.05 -7.92
CA ASP A 91 2.64 -17.15 -8.14
C ASP A 91 3.23 -17.68 -6.83
N TYR A 92 3.55 -16.82 -5.87
CA TYR A 92 4.00 -17.24 -4.53
C TYR A 92 2.92 -18.02 -3.77
N ILE A 93 1.66 -17.55 -3.81
CA ILE A 93 0.54 -18.21 -3.13
C ILE A 93 0.27 -19.58 -3.76
N GLU A 94 0.23 -19.67 -5.09
CA GLU A 94 0.02 -20.93 -5.80
C GLU A 94 1.11 -21.95 -5.41
N LYS A 95 2.38 -21.55 -5.43
CA LYS A 95 3.50 -22.41 -5.01
C LYS A 95 3.48 -22.80 -3.54
N ALA A 96 2.97 -21.93 -2.67
CA ALA A 96 2.83 -22.23 -1.25
C ALA A 96 1.68 -23.21 -0.95
N GLN A 97 0.69 -23.33 -1.83
CA GLN A 97 -0.38 -24.32 -1.73
C GLN A 97 0.04 -25.73 -2.17
N GLU A 98 1.13 -25.84 -2.93
CA GLU A 98 1.70 -27.10 -3.40
C GLU A 98 2.64 -27.78 -2.37
N GLN A 99 2.85 -27.17 -1.19
CA GLN A 99 3.66 -27.69 -0.07
C GLN A 99 2.80 -28.15 1.09
#